data_AF-A0A4Y1N0S5-F1
#
_entry.id   AF-A0A4Y1N0S5-F1
#
_cell.length_a   1.000
_cell.length_b   1.000
_cell.length_c   1.000
_cell.angle_alpha   90.00
_cell.angle_beta   90.00
_cell.angle_gamma   90.00
#
_symmetry.space_group_name_H-M   'P 1'
#
loop_
_entity.id
_entity.type
_entity.pdbx_description
1 polymer ?
#
loop_
_entity_poly.entity_id
_entity_poly.type
_entity_poly.pdbx_seq_one_letter_code
_entity_poly.pdbx_strand_id
1 'polypeptide(L)'
;MFGSYIDVYDISRAVEDGATVPIYYESRLARIELDEDEKPKIDAEIAELTEDEAESEQERLKRRWASVEALVGSEKRLGLVAEDLVRHFEDRVAGLDGKAMIVCMSRRICVALYDAIIKLRPDWHSDEDEAGAIKVVMTGAASDPPSWQPHIGKRPKPRRELLAKRAKDPKDTLKLVIVRDMWLTGFDAPCMHTMYVDKPMKGHGLMQAIARVNRVFRDKPAGLVVDYIGIAQNLKSALGQYSGQDQEQTGIDEAEAVRVLQERHEIVRAMFRPDMAGGFDYRPALNAETPPGQRLTIMAGAIDWILTLQQEDAARETSEEGKKRAHRRFADAVLALSKAFALAAASDLARTIREEVGFFQAIRAALVKSVAGGGRSAADRELAIQQIVSRAVISTEIVDIMRAAGLESPDISILSDEFLAEVRQMDKRNLAIEALKKLINGEVRSQAQRNVTQSKAFTERLEAAIARYHSNALTTAQVLEELIQIAKDIRAARARGEETGLTDEEIAFYDALAENESARQAMGEPALRVIAHELVASIRGSVSVDWVHREAARARIRVLVKRILRKYGYPPDLQDAAVQTVLQQAEALSAAWAT
;
A
#
# COMPACT_ATOMS: atom_id res chain seq x y z
N MET A 1 34.12 4.26 -32.82
CA MET A 1 33.07 5.22 -33.26
C MET A 1 33.01 6.43 -32.33
N PHE A 2 32.84 6.26 -31.01
CA PHE A 2 32.69 7.40 -30.08
C PHE A 2 33.85 7.65 -29.10
N GLY A 3 34.90 6.81 -29.09
CA GLY A 3 36.02 6.93 -28.15
C GLY A 3 35.80 6.13 -26.86
N SER A 4 36.52 6.49 -25.78
CA SER A 4 36.34 5.91 -24.44
C SER A 4 35.06 6.41 -23.77
N TYR A 5 34.51 5.62 -22.85
CA TYR A 5 33.39 6.07 -22.02
C TYR A 5 33.80 7.31 -21.20
N ILE A 6 32.96 8.35 -21.21
CA ILE A 6 33.14 9.56 -20.40
C ILE A 6 32.64 9.31 -18.97
N ASP A 7 31.55 8.55 -18.84
CA ASP A 7 30.94 8.14 -17.58
C ASP A 7 30.15 6.84 -17.80
N VAL A 8 29.96 6.05 -16.73
CA VAL A 8 29.18 4.80 -16.74
C VAL A 8 28.23 4.80 -15.55
N TYR A 9 26.94 4.70 -15.84
CA TYR A 9 25.88 4.51 -14.85
C TYR A 9 25.25 3.13 -15.07
N ASP A 10 25.67 2.16 -14.26
CA ASP A 10 25.27 0.76 -14.40
C ASP A 10 23.97 0.43 -13.65
N ILE A 11 23.55 -0.83 -13.75
CA ILE A 11 22.28 -1.32 -13.19
C ILE A 11 22.36 -1.38 -11.68
N SER A 12 23.47 -1.87 -11.12
CA SER A 12 23.70 -1.90 -9.67
C SER A 12 23.54 -0.52 -9.05
N ARG A 13 24.21 0.50 -9.59
CA ARG A 13 24.09 1.89 -9.13
C ARG A 13 22.67 2.44 -9.30
N ALA A 14 21.99 2.11 -10.40
CA ALA A 14 20.60 2.49 -10.60
C ALA A 14 19.63 1.87 -9.58
N VAL A 15 19.93 0.67 -9.07
CA VAL A 15 19.15 0.02 -8.01
C VAL A 15 19.47 0.63 -6.64
N GLU A 16 20.75 0.89 -6.35
CA GLU A 16 21.20 1.53 -5.10
C GLU A 16 20.62 2.94 -4.94
N ASP A 17 20.61 3.73 -6.02
CA ASP A 17 20.02 5.07 -6.05
C ASP A 17 18.48 5.06 -6.05
N GLY A 18 17.86 3.88 -6.13
CA GLY A 18 16.41 3.72 -6.23
C GLY A 18 15.82 4.25 -7.54
N ALA A 19 16.62 4.43 -8.59
CA ALA A 19 16.17 4.81 -9.92
C ALA A 19 15.51 3.64 -10.68
N THR A 20 15.88 2.40 -10.34
CA THR A 20 15.26 1.16 -10.80
C THR A 20 15.05 0.19 -9.64
N VAL A 21 14.16 -0.78 -9.81
CA VAL A 21 13.99 -1.90 -8.86
C VAL A 21 14.81 -3.10 -9.33
N PRO A 22 15.27 -3.98 -8.42
CA PRO A 22 16.02 -5.18 -8.80
C PRO A 22 15.23 -6.10 -9.73
N ILE A 23 15.93 -6.99 -10.44
CA ILE A 23 15.33 -8.01 -11.31
C ILE A 23 15.61 -9.40 -10.72
N TYR A 24 14.53 -10.16 -10.52
CA TYR A 24 14.58 -11.57 -10.13
C TYR A 24 14.39 -12.42 -11.37
N TYR A 25 15.06 -13.58 -11.38
CA TYR A 25 14.99 -14.54 -12.47
C TYR A 25 14.49 -15.87 -11.93
N GLU A 26 13.54 -16.47 -12.64
CA GLU A 26 12.95 -17.74 -12.28
C GLU A 26 12.90 -18.66 -13.49
N SER A 27 13.61 -19.78 -13.41
CA SER A 27 13.61 -20.81 -14.46
C SER A 27 12.48 -21.80 -14.24
N ARG A 28 11.63 -21.98 -15.25
CA ARG A 28 10.51 -22.94 -15.23
C ARG A 28 10.67 -24.07 -16.23
N LEU A 29 11.86 -24.24 -16.80
CA LEU A 29 12.23 -25.32 -17.72
C LEU A 29 11.85 -26.71 -17.19
N ALA A 30 12.08 -26.98 -15.91
CA ALA A 30 11.78 -28.27 -15.29
C ALA A 30 10.28 -28.58 -15.23
N ARG A 31 9.40 -27.57 -15.29
CA ARG A 31 7.94 -27.75 -15.29
C ARG A 31 7.37 -28.04 -16.69
N ILE A 32 8.17 -27.85 -17.73
CA ILE A 32 7.83 -28.11 -19.13
C ILE A 32 8.59 -29.36 -19.56
N GLU A 33 8.18 -30.53 -19.07
CA GLU A 33 8.76 -31.81 -19.51
C GLU A 33 8.25 -32.18 -20.90
N LEU A 34 9.05 -31.87 -21.91
CA LEU A 34 9.09 -32.60 -23.18
C LEU A 34 10.01 -33.82 -23.04
N ASP A 35 9.77 -34.84 -23.88
CA ASP A 35 10.45 -36.14 -23.82
C ASP A 35 11.99 -36.00 -23.75
N GLU A 36 12.66 -36.83 -22.93
CA GLU A 36 14.09 -36.71 -22.60
C GLU A 36 15.02 -36.77 -23.84
N ASP A 37 14.54 -37.33 -24.96
CA ASP A 37 15.27 -37.47 -26.24
C ASP A 37 15.27 -36.19 -27.11
N GLU A 38 14.44 -35.19 -26.77
CA GLU A 38 14.30 -33.94 -27.53
C GLU A 38 15.07 -32.78 -26.89
N LYS A 39 15.18 -32.72 -25.56
CA LYS A 39 15.85 -31.65 -24.79
C LYS A 39 17.29 -31.33 -25.26
N PRO A 40 18.20 -32.32 -25.41
CA PRO A 40 19.58 -32.04 -25.84
C PRO A 40 19.67 -31.46 -27.26
N LYS A 41 18.68 -31.75 -28.12
CA LYS A 41 18.61 -31.21 -29.48
C LYS A 41 18.17 -29.75 -29.47
N ILE A 42 17.26 -29.38 -28.57
CA ILE A 42 16.83 -27.99 -28.38
C ILE A 42 17.99 -27.13 -27.90
N ASP A 43 18.67 -27.58 -26.84
CA ASP A 43 19.75 -26.81 -26.22
C ASP A 43 20.92 -26.61 -27.19
N ALA A 44 21.26 -27.64 -27.98
CA ALA A 44 22.28 -27.56 -29.02
C ALA A 44 21.87 -26.62 -30.17
N GLU A 45 20.63 -26.73 -30.67
CA GLU A 45 20.14 -25.87 -31.75
C GLU A 45 19.98 -24.40 -31.30
N ILE A 46 19.55 -24.15 -30.06
CA ILE A 46 19.44 -22.81 -29.48
C ILE A 46 20.82 -22.19 -29.29
N ALA A 47 21.80 -22.93 -28.76
CA ALA A 47 23.17 -22.45 -28.58
C ALA A 47 23.80 -22.04 -29.92
N GLU A 48 23.61 -22.84 -30.97
CA GLU A 48 24.17 -22.58 -32.30
C GLU A 48 23.46 -21.42 -33.02
N LEU A 49 22.14 -21.20 -32.80
CA LEU A 49 21.41 -20.01 -33.27
C LEU A 49 21.90 -18.70 -32.61
N THR A 50 22.62 -18.81 -31.50
CA THR A 50 23.13 -17.68 -30.71
C THR A 50 24.61 -17.37 -30.95
N GLU A 51 25.29 -18.00 -31.91
CA GLU A 51 26.62 -17.57 -32.38
C GLU A 51 26.52 -16.43 -33.42
N ASP A 52 27.48 -15.50 -33.46
CA ASP A 52 27.53 -14.40 -34.42
C ASP A 52 28.49 -14.75 -35.55
N GLU A 53 28.02 -14.97 -36.80
CA GLU A 53 28.91 -15.04 -37.99
C GLU A 53 28.20 -14.85 -39.35
N ALA A 54 29.01 -14.71 -40.41
CA ALA A 54 28.80 -13.94 -41.66
C ALA A 54 27.63 -14.33 -42.63
N GLU A 55 27.34 -13.39 -43.55
CA GLU A 55 26.21 -13.35 -44.52
C GLU A 55 25.92 -14.63 -45.34
N SER A 56 26.84 -15.60 -45.47
CA SER A 56 26.62 -16.82 -46.27
C SER A 56 25.87 -17.95 -45.53
N GLU A 57 25.61 -17.82 -44.23
CA GLU A 57 24.93 -18.84 -43.38
C GLU A 57 23.40 -18.58 -43.21
N GLN A 58 22.82 -17.58 -43.89
CA GLN A 58 21.41 -17.21 -43.70
C GLN A 58 20.40 -18.33 -43.99
N GLU A 59 20.66 -19.23 -44.95
CA GLU A 59 19.73 -20.33 -45.25
C GLU A 59 19.77 -21.46 -44.20
N ARG A 60 20.95 -21.77 -43.62
CA ARG A 60 21.07 -22.75 -42.53
C ARG A 60 20.41 -22.22 -41.25
N LEU A 61 20.65 -20.94 -40.94
CA LEU A 61 19.97 -20.23 -39.85
C LEU A 61 18.44 -20.25 -40.00
N LYS A 62 17.91 -20.00 -41.21
CA LYS A 62 16.46 -20.07 -41.47
C LYS A 62 15.88 -21.47 -41.25
N ARG A 63 16.56 -22.53 -41.72
CA ARG A 63 16.09 -23.92 -41.52
C ARG A 63 16.11 -24.30 -40.04
N ARG A 64 17.18 -23.98 -39.32
CA ARG A 64 17.31 -24.24 -37.88
C ARG A 64 16.30 -23.44 -37.06
N TRP A 65 16.09 -22.17 -37.39
CA TRP A 65 15.07 -21.34 -36.76
C TRP A 65 13.67 -21.93 -36.94
N ALA A 66 13.36 -22.50 -38.11
CA ALA A 66 12.09 -23.16 -38.35
C ALA A 66 11.92 -24.46 -37.54
N SER A 67 12.99 -25.24 -37.36
CA SER A 67 13.01 -26.43 -36.49
C SER A 67 12.72 -26.07 -35.03
N VAL A 68 13.46 -25.09 -34.49
CA VAL A 68 13.27 -24.61 -33.12
C VAL A 68 11.88 -24.00 -32.94
N GLU A 69 11.39 -23.22 -33.91
CA GLU A 69 10.03 -22.67 -33.87
C GLU A 69 8.96 -23.77 -33.84
N ALA A 70 9.13 -24.84 -34.62
CA ALA A 70 8.18 -25.95 -34.64
C ALA A 70 8.10 -26.65 -33.28
N LEU A 71 9.24 -26.81 -32.61
CA LEU A 71 9.35 -27.49 -31.32
C LEU A 71 8.83 -26.63 -30.16
N VAL A 72 9.30 -25.38 -30.07
CA VAL A 72 8.85 -24.37 -29.09
C VAL A 72 7.34 -24.14 -29.24
N GLY A 73 6.85 -24.11 -30.48
CA GLY A 73 5.45 -23.88 -30.82
C GLY A 73 4.61 -25.14 -30.99
N SER A 74 5.03 -26.28 -30.43
CA SER A 74 4.24 -27.52 -30.43
C SER A 74 3.01 -27.38 -29.51
N GLU A 75 1.87 -27.93 -29.91
CA GLU A 75 0.61 -27.75 -29.18
C GLU A 75 0.69 -28.31 -27.75
N LYS A 76 1.33 -29.47 -27.57
CA LYS A 76 1.59 -30.07 -26.24
C LYS A 76 2.37 -29.12 -25.33
N ARG A 77 3.48 -28.54 -25.82
CA ARG A 77 4.31 -27.63 -25.04
C ARG A 77 3.57 -26.33 -24.71
N LEU A 78 2.90 -25.73 -25.70
CA LEU A 78 2.14 -24.50 -25.50
C LEU A 78 0.98 -24.67 -24.51
N GLY A 79 0.36 -25.86 -24.45
CA GLY A 79 -0.60 -26.20 -23.41
C GLY A 79 0.00 -26.13 -22.00
N LEU A 80 1.16 -26.78 -21.80
CA LEU A 80 1.88 -26.75 -20.52
C LEU A 80 2.32 -25.33 -20.13
N VAL A 81 2.85 -24.56 -21.09
CA VAL A 81 3.22 -23.15 -20.89
C VAL A 81 2.00 -22.33 -20.50
N ALA A 82 0.86 -22.49 -21.19
CA ALA A 82 -0.36 -21.76 -20.89
C ALA A 82 -0.90 -22.08 -19.49
N GLU A 83 -0.94 -23.36 -19.11
CA GLU A 83 -1.38 -23.80 -17.78
C GLU A 83 -0.50 -23.24 -16.67
N ASP A 84 0.81 -23.33 -16.83
CA ASP A 84 1.76 -22.80 -15.85
C ASP A 84 1.71 -21.28 -15.77
N LEU A 85 1.69 -20.59 -16.91
CA LEU A 85 1.64 -19.13 -16.99
C LEU A 85 0.36 -18.59 -16.34
N VAL A 86 -0.81 -19.16 -16.66
CA VAL A 86 -2.08 -18.71 -16.08
C VAL A 86 -2.04 -18.87 -14.57
N ARG A 87 -1.65 -20.06 -14.07
CA ARG A 87 -1.55 -20.32 -12.63
C ARG A 87 -0.57 -19.36 -11.95
N HIS A 88 0.63 -19.21 -12.51
CA HIS A 88 1.66 -18.33 -11.96
C HIS A 88 1.21 -16.86 -11.96
N PHE A 89 0.58 -16.42 -13.05
CA PHE A 89 0.11 -15.05 -13.17
C PHE A 89 -0.99 -14.73 -12.16
N GLU A 90 -1.95 -15.64 -11.98
CA GLU A 90 -3.02 -15.47 -10.98
C GLU A 90 -2.46 -15.44 -9.55
N ASP A 91 -1.56 -16.36 -9.19
CA ASP A 91 -0.87 -16.35 -7.90
C ASP A 91 -0.13 -15.03 -7.66
N ARG A 92 0.48 -14.48 -8.72
CA ARG A 92 1.26 -13.25 -8.64
C ARG A 92 0.40 -12.00 -8.55
N VAL A 93 -0.65 -11.89 -9.36
CA VAL A 93 -1.62 -10.77 -9.30
C VAL A 93 -2.36 -10.77 -7.96
N ALA A 94 -2.56 -11.95 -7.35
CA ALA A 94 -3.08 -12.05 -6.00
C ALA A 94 -2.12 -11.47 -4.95
N GLY A 95 -0.80 -11.67 -5.09
CA GLY A 95 0.18 -11.09 -4.15
C GLY A 95 0.53 -9.62 -4.42
N LEU A 96 0.52 -9.21 -5.69
CA LEU A 96 0.99 -7.92 -6.18
C LEU A 96 0.19 -7.52 -7.43
N ASP A 97 -0.66 -6.49 -7.32
CA ASP A 97 -1.39 -5.99 -8.48
C ASP A 97 -0.43 -5.37 -9.49
N GLY A 98 -0.58 -5.76 -10.75
CA GLY A 98 0.14 -5.20 -11.87
C GLY A 98 -0.14 -5.96 -13.14
N LYS A 99 0.75 -5.78 -14.11
CA LYS A 99 0.59 -6.32 -15.46
C LYS A 99 1.78 -7.17 -15.84
N ALA A 100 1.55 -8.08 -16.79
CA ALA A 100 2.59 -8.93 -17.33
C ALA A 100 2.62 -8.90 -18.85
N MET A 101 3.77 -9.27 -19.41
CA MET A 101 3.89 -9.63 -20.81
C MET A 101 4.57 -10.97 -20.99
N ILE A 102 4.25 -11.67 -22.08
CA ILE A 102 5.01 -12.81 -22.54
C ILE A 102 5.65 -12.53 -23.90
N VAL A 103 6.94 -12.85 -24.01
CA VAL A 103 7.74 -12.70 -25.22
C VAL A 103 7.86 -14.06 -25.90
N CYS A 104 7.16 -14.23 -27.02
CA CYS A 104 7.15 -15.47 -27.81
C CYS A 104 8.11 -15.41 -28.99
N MET A 105 8.61 -16.58 -29.42
CA MET A 105 9.56 -16.70 -30.53
C MET A 105 9.00 -16.26 -31.90
N SER A 106 7.73 -16.52 -32.19
CA SER A 106 7.10 -16.19 -33.47
C SER A 106 5.66 -15.70 -33.32
N ARG A 107 5.14 -15.03 -34.36
CA ARG A 107 3.75 -14.56 -34.40
C ARG A 107 2.75 -15.72 -34.36
N ARG A 108 3.11 -16.86 -34.96
CA ARG A 108 2.31 -18.09 -34.89
C ARG A 108 2.19 -18.58 -33.44
N ILE A 109 3.32 -18.60 -32.71
CA ILE A 109 3.34 -18.99 -31.30
C ILE A 109 2.54 -17.98 -30.45
N CYS A 110 2.62 -16.68 -30.73
CA CYS A 110 1.79 -15.69 -30.03
C CYS A 110 0.29 -16.00 -30.13
N VAL A 111 -0.19 -16.33 -31.34
CA VAL A 111 -1.61 -16.64 -31.58
C VAL A 111 -1.98 -17.99 -30.97
N ALA A 112 -1.15 -19.03 -31.17
CA ALA A 112 -1.42 -20.35 -30.60
C ALA A 112 -1.43 -20.34 -29.06
N LEU A 113 -0.55 -19.56 -28.43
CA LEU A 113 -0.53 -19.40 -26.99
C LEU A 113 -1.74 -18.60 -26.49
N TYR A 114 -2.16 -17.57 -27.24
CA TYR A 114 -3.42 -16.87 -26.96
C TYR A 114 -4.60 -17.85 -26.93
N ASP A 115 -4.72 -18.69 -27.96
CA ASP A 115 -5.77 -19.69 -28.09
C ASP A 115 -5.74 -20.71 -26.94
N ALA A 116 -4.54 -21.13 -26.52
CA ALA A 116 -4.37 -22.02 -25.37
C ALA A 116 -4.81 -21.37 -24.06
N ILE A 117 -4.45 -20.10 -23.83
CA ILE A 117 -4.82 -19.37 -22.60
C ILE A 117 -6.33 -19.12 -22.54
N ILE A 118 -6.98 -18.71 -23.63
CA ILE A 118 -8.43 -18.44 -23.60
C ILE A 118 -9.26 -19.73 -23.46
N LYS A 119 -8.73 -20.90 -23.81
CA LYS A 119 -9.36 -22.20 -23.49
C LYS A 119 -9.40 -22.43 -21.98
N LEU A 120 -8.37 -22.00 -21.25
CA LEU A 120 -8.27 -22.12 -19.78
C LEU A 120 -9.02 -21.00 -19.04
N ARG A 121 -9.06 -19.81 -19.64
CA ARG A 121 -9.72 -18.59 -19.11
C ARG A 121 -10.53 -17.87 -20.20
N PRO A 122 -11.74 -18.38 -20.51
CA PRO A 122 -12.59 -17.78 -21.54
C PRO A 122 -12.99 -16.34 -21.24
N ASP A 123 -13.11 -15.99 -19.96
CA ASP A 123 -13.47 -14.66 -19.45
C ASP A 123 -12.39 -13.59 -19.69
N TRP A 124 -11.15 -13.99 -19.97
CA TRP A 124 -10.08 -13.02 -20.29
C TRP A 124 -10.18 -12.50 -21.72
N HIS A 125 -10.88 -13.23 -22.60
CA HIS A 125 -11.05 -12.88 -24.00
C HIS A 125 -12.08 -11.76 -24.19
N SER A 126 -11.87 -10.97 -25.24
CA SER A 126 -12.89 -10.08 -25.80
C SER A 126 -12.52 -9.78 -27.25
N ASP A 127 -13.52 -9.71 -28.13
CA ASP A 127 -13.36 -9.26 -29.50
C ASP A 127 -13.11 -7.74 -29.60
N GLU A 128 -13.54 -6.98 -28.60
CA GLU A 128 -13.40 -5.51 -28.57
C GLU A 128 -12.00 -5.10 -28.11
N ASP A 129 -11.40 -4.13 -28.79
CA ASP A 129 -10.03 -3.69 -28.51
C ASP A 129 -9.91 -2.92 -27.18
N GLU A 130 -11.00 -2.37 -26.71
CA GLU A 130 -11.16 -1.62 -25.47
C GLU A 130 -11.42 -2.52 -24.25
N ALA A 131 -11.70 -3.81 -24.46
CA ALA A 131 -12.04 -4.77 -23.41
C ALA A 131 -11.13 -6.02 -23.42
N GLY A 132 -11.38 -6.93 -22.48
CA GLY A 132 -10.60 -8.16 -22.28
C GLY A 132 -9.33 -7.97 -21.45
N ALA A 133 -8.94 -9.04 -20.77
CA ALA A 133 -7.76 -9.09 -19.90
C ALA A 133 -6.48 -9.54 -20.61
N ILE A 134 -6.60 -10.10 -21.83
CA ILE A 134 -5.46 -10.57 -22.63
C ILE A 134 -5.55 -10.10 -24.09
N LYS A 135 -4.43 -9.63 -24.66
CA LYS A 135 -4.32 -9.24 -26.08
C LYS A 135 -2.96 -9.62 -26.68
N VAL A 136 -2.95 -9.94 -27.98
CA VAL A 136 -1.73 -10.11 -28.78
C VAL A 136 -1.36 -8.78 -29.44
N VAL A 137 -0.10 -8.36 -29.32
CA VAL A 137 0.44 -7.16 -29.98
C VAL A 137 1.47 -7.60 -31.01
N MET A 138 1.09 -7.51 -32.28
CA MET A 138 1.97 -7.83 -33.40
C MET A 138 1.72 -6.96 -34.63
N THR A 139 2.64 -7.01 -35.58
CA THR A 139 2.50 -6.44 -36.92
C THR A 139 1.89 -7.47 -37.87
N GLY A 140 1.12 -6.99 -38.85
CA GLY A 140 0.55 -7.80 -39.92
C GLY A 140 1.41 -7.76 -41.18
N ALA A 141 1.31 -8.82 -41.97
CA ALA A 141 1.86 -8.98 -43.31
C ALA A 141 0.77 -9.53 -44.26
N ALA A 142 0.92 -9.27 -45.56
CA ALA A 142 -0.07 -9.71 -46.57
C ALA A 142 -0.19 -11.25 -46.66
N SER A 143 0.86 -11.97 -46.27
CA SER A 143 0.89 -13.44 -46.25
C SER A 143 0.32 -14.07 -44.98
N ASP A 144 -0.24 -13.28 -44.06
CA ASP A 144 -0.73 -13.80 -42.79
C ASP A 144 -2.05 -14.56 -42.94
N PRO A 145 -2.25 -15.67 -42.19
CA PRO A 145 -3.51 -16.39 -42.18
C PRO A 145 -4.70 -15.49 -41.78
N PRO A 146 -5.92 -15.75 -42.31
CA PRO A 146 -7.12 -15.01 -41.93
C PRO A 146 -7.41 -15.03 -40.43
N SER A 147 -7.05 -16.12 -39.73
CA SER A 147 -7.22 -16.27 -38.29
C SER A 147 -6.40 -15.27 -37.46
N TRP A 148 -5.41 -14.60 -38.05
CA TRP A 148 -4.59 -13.60 -37.34
C TRP A 148 -5.17 -12.19 -37.41
N GLN A 149 -6.15 -11.95 -38.30
CA GLN A 149 -6.77 -10.65 -38.50
C GLN A 149 -7.42 -10.07 -37.24
N PRO A 150 -8.06 -10.85 -36.35
CA PRO A 150 -8.58 -10.34 -35.06
C PRO A 150 -7.47 -9.73 -34.17
N HIS A 151 -6.26 -10.28 -34.23
CA HIS A 151 -5.14 -9.78 -33.43
C HIS A 151 -4.46 -8.56 -34.06
N ILE A 152 -4.36 -8.52 -35.40
CA ILE A 152 -3.75 -7.41 -36.15
C ILE A 152 -4.67 -6.18 -36.18
N GLY A 153 -5.97 -6.41 -36.31
CA GLY A 153 -7.02 -5.40 -36.41
C GLY A 153 -7.09 -4.71 -37.78
N LYS A 154 -8.26 -4.14 -38.10
CA LYS A 154 -8.50 -3.40 -39.36
C LYS A 154 -7.62 -2.16 -39.51
N ARG A 155 -7.25 -1.53 -38.39
CA ARG A 155 -6.37 -0.35 -38.32
C ARG A 155 -5.18 -0.65 -37.40
N PRO A 156 -4.11 -1.27 -37.91
CA PRO A 156 -3.05 -1.84 -37.07
C PRO A 156 -2.32 -0.82 -36.20
N LYS A 157 -2.03 0.38 -36.72
CA LYS A 157 -1.31 1.41 -35.95
C LYS A 157 -2.16 1.99 -34.80
N PRO A 158 -3.38 2.51 -35.02
CA PRO A 158 -4.25 2.97 -33.94
C PRO A 158 -4.54 1.89 -32.89
N ARG A 159 -4.74 0.65 -33.33
CA ARG A 159 -4.94 -0.48 -32.43
C ARG A 159 -3.77 -0.68 -31.46
N ARG A 160 -2.53 -0.68 -31.97
CA ARG A 160 -1.34 -0.83 -31.13
C ARG A 160 -1.15 0.33 -30.16
N GLU A 161 -1.48 1.55 -30.57
CA GLU A 161 -1.46 2.74 -29.69
C GLU A 161 -2.49 2.63 -28.57
N LEU A 162 -3.71 2.15 -28.87
CA LEU A 162 -4.73 1.86 -27.87
C LEU A 162 -4.26 0.80 -26.88
N LEU A 163 -3.76 -0.35 -27.36
CA LEU A 163 -3.27 -1.41 -26.48
C LEU A 163 -2.10 -0.94 -25.61
N ALA A 164 -1.20 -0.11 -26.16
CA ALA A 164 -0.12 0.49 -25.38
C ALA A 164 -0.65 1.41 -24.27
N LYS A 165 -1.70 2.20 -24.54
CA LYS A 165 -2.37 3.03 -23.52
C LYS A 165 -3.00 2.16 -22.42
N ARG A 166 -3.74 1.12 -22.79
CA ARG A 166 -4.37 0.17 -21.85
C ARG A 166 -3.33 -0.56 -20.99
N ALA A 167 -2.24 -1.01 -21.60
CA ALA A 167 -1.15 -1.69 -20.90
C ALA A 167 -0.36 -0.78 -19.94
N LYS A 168 -0.40 0.54 -20.14
CA LYS A 168 0.22 1.52 -19.23
C LYS A 168 -0.69 1.92 -18.07
N ASP A 169 -2.00 1.84 -18.22
CA ASP A 169 -2.97 2.21 -17.19
C ASP A 169 -3.17 1.07 -16.18
N PRO A 170 -2.73 1.21 -14.91
CA PRO A 170 -2.88 0.16 -13.89
C PRO A 170 -4.33 -0.24 -13.62
N LYS A 171 -5.30 0.67 -13.86
CA LYS A 171 -6.73 0.45 -13.59
C LYS A 171 -7.46 -0.23 -14.74
N ASP A 172 -6.84 -0.30 -15.92
CA ASP A 172 -7.44 -0.95 -17.08
C ASP A 172 -7.43 -2.48 -16.90
N THR A 173 -8.49 -3.13 -17.42
CA THR A 173 -8.72 -4.57 -17.35
C THR A 173 -7.68 -5.40 -18.11
N LEU A 174 -6.93 -4.83 -19.06
CA LEU A 174 -5.86 -5.53 -19.78
C LEU A 174 -4.69 -5.86 -18.85
N LYS A 175 -4.54 -7.11 -18.43
CA LYS A 175 -3.53 -7.53 -17.45
C LYS A 175 -2.36 -8.28 -18.08
N LEU A 176 -2.56 -8.99 -19.19
CA LEU A 176 -1.54 -9.79 -19.88
C LEU A 176 -1.43 -9.41 -21.36
N VAL A 177 -0.21 -9.23 -21.86
CA VAL A 177 0.03 -8.97 -23.29
C VAL A 177 1.03 -9.95 -23.88
N ILE A 178 0.70 -10.50 -25.04
CA ILE A 178 1.55 -11.42 -25.80
C ILE A 178 2.26 -10.63 -26.91
N VAL A 179 3.60 -10.67 -26.93
CA VAL A 179 4.44 -9.97 -27.91
C VAL A 179 5.49 -10.91 -28.52
N ARG A 180 5.97 -10.58 -29.73
CA ARG A 180 7.16 -11.23 -30.32
C ARG A 180 8.41 -10.34 -30.21
N ASP A 181 8.37 -9.21 -30.91
CA ASP A 181 9.46 -8.20 -30.95
C ASP A 181 8.96 -6.82 -30.49
N MET A 182 7.65 -6.61 -30.55
CA MET A 182 7.04 -5.35 -30.15
C MET A 182 7.23 -5.14 -28.65
N TRP A 183 7.45 -3.88 -28.27
CA TRP A 183 7.59 -3.44 -26.88
C TRP A 183 8.83 -3.94 -26.13
N LEU A 184 9.73 -4.67 -26.80
CA LEU A 184 11.06 -4.95 -26.25
C LEU A 184 11.94 -3.69 -26.23
N THR A 185 11.69 -2.75 -27.15
CA THR A 185 12.33 -1.43 -27.22
C THR A 185 11.31 -0.31 -27.18
N GLY A 186 11.65 0.80 -26.51
CA GLY A 186 10.88 2.05 -26.50
C GLY A 186 9.52 2.03 -25.78
N PHE A 187 9.01 0.85 -25.38
CA PHE A 187 7.81 0.74 -24.55
C PHE A 187 8.17 0.85 -23.06
N ASP A 188 7.37 1.60 -22.33
CA ASP A 188 7.55 1.85 -20.91
C ASP A 188 6.19 1.81 -20.20
N ALA A 189 6.04 0.84 -19.31
CA ALA A 189 4.86 0.64 -18.49
C ALA A 189 5.32 0.31 -17.06
N PRO A 190 5.45 1.31 -16.17
CA PRO A 190 5.98 1.11 -14.83
C PRO A 190 5.22 0.05 -14.01
N CYS A 191 3.90 -0.10 -14.24
CA CYS A 191 3.06 -1.12 -13.61
C CYS A 191 3.29 -2.56 -14.08
N MET A 192 4.17 -2.78 -15.06
CA MET A 192 4.52 -4.11 -15.53
C MET A 192 5.52 -4.76 -14.58
N HIS A 193 5.11 -5.80 -13.86
CA HIS A 193 5.92 -6.45 -12.83
C HIS A 193 6.54 -7.78 -13.28
N THR A 194 6.05 -8.38 -14.37
CA THR A 194 6.49 -9.70 -14.83
C THR A 194 6.65 -9.74 -16.34
N MET A 195 7.76 -10.34 -16.76
CA MET A 195 8.03 -10.71 -18.15
C MET A 195 8.21 -12.23 -18.19
N TYR A 196 7.32 -12.92 -18.89
CA TYR A 196 7.53 -14.30 -19.28
C TYR A 196 8.32 -14.34 -20.57
N VAL A 197 9.26 -15.27 -20.67
CA VAL A 197 10.14 -15.43 -21.82
C VAL A 197 9.99 -16.83 -22.39
N ASP A 198 9.52 -16.88 -23.63
CA ASP A 198 9.40 -18.08 -24.46
C ASP A 198 10.06 -17.84 -25.83
N LYS A 199 11.24 -17.21 -25.79
CA LYS A 199 12.00 -16.80 -26.96
C LYS A 199 13.51 -16.83 -26.67
N PRO A 200 14.34 -17.44 -27.53
CA PRO A 200 15.78 -17.36 -27.38
C PRO A 200 16.25 -15.91 -27.55
N MET A 201 16.97 -15.37 -26.57
CA MET A 201 17.49 -14.00 -26.59
C MET A 201 18.91 -13.95 -26.00
N LYS A 202 19.76 -13.09 -26.57
CA LYS A 202 21.16 -12.87 -26.15
C LYS A 202 21.53 -11.39 -26.15
N GLY A 203 22.61 -11.06 -25.43
CA GLY A 203 23.27 -9.75 -25.45
C GLY A 203 22.33 -8.57 -25.17
N HIS A 204 22.54 -7.46 -25.88
CA HIS A 204 21.80 -6.20 -25.68
C HIS A 204 20.28 -6.35 -25.84
N GLY A 205 19.81 -7.23 -26.75
CA GLY A 205 18.37 -7.46 -26.96
C GLY A 205 17.69 -8.07 -25.74
N LEU A 206 18.38 -8.98 -25.05
CA LEU A 206 17.92 -9.55 -23.78
C LEU A 206 17.87 -8.48 -22.68
N MET A 207 18.93 -7.68 -22.55
CA MET A 207 19.00 -6.60 -21.55
C MET A 207 17.90 -5.56 -21.74
N GLN A 208 17.61 -5.18 -22.98
CA GLN A 208 16.54 -4.24 -23.29
C GLN A 208 15.14 -4.79 -22.97
N ALA A 209 14.94 -6.10 -23.13
CA ALA A 209 13.70 -6.78 -22.80
C ALA A 209 13.49 -6.83 -21.27
N ILE A 210 14.44 -7.37 -20.51
CA ILE A 210 14.28 -7.51 -19.05
C ILE A 210 14.15 -6.15 -18.33
N ALA A 211 14.77 -5.10 -18.86
CA ALA A 211 14.64 -3.73 -18.34
C ALA A 211 13.21 -3.15 -18.50
N ARG A 212 12.27 -3.85 -19.14
CA ARG A 212 10.86 -3.44 -19.17
C ARG A 212 10.16 -3.63 -17.83
N VAL A 213 10.67 -4.53 -16.99
CA VAL A 213 10.08 -4.84 -15.67
C VAL A 213 10.83 -4.24 -14.50
N ASN A 214 11.89 -3.46 -14.71
CA ASN A 214 12.71 -2.90 -13.60
C ASN A 214 12.39 -1.43 -13.27
N ARG A 215 11.33 -0.86 -13.85
CA ARG A 215 10.87 0.50 -13.52
C ARG A 215 10.28 0.56 -12.12
N VAL A 216 10.64 1.61 -11.38
CA VAL A 216 10.05 1.97 -10.09
C VAL A 216 8.58 2.32 -10.29
N PHE A 217 7.71 1.70 -9.51
CA PHE A 217 6.29 1.97 -9.55
C PHE A 217 5.63 1.58 -8.24
N ARG A 218 5.14 2.58 -7.48
CA ARG A 218 4.55 2.38 -6.15
C ARG A 218 5.50 1.53 -5.28
N ASP A 219 4.98 0.54 -4.57
CA ASP A 219 5.73 -0.36 -3.71
C ASP A 219 6.22 -1.63 -4.42
N LYS A 220 6.26 -1.64 -5.76
CA LYS A 220 6.79 -2.76 -6.55
C LYS A 220 8.20 -3.11 -6.08
N PRO A 221 8.41 -4.30 -5.49
CA PRO A 221 9.68 -4.63 -4.85
C PRO A 221 10.77 -4.97 -5.88
N ALA A 222 10.35 -5.53 -7.03
CA ALA A 222 11.24 -5.97 -8.10
C ALA A 222 10.47 -6.21 -9.40
N GLY A 223 11.21 -6.32 -10.50
CA GLY A 223 10.76 -7.00 -11.71
C GLY A 223 11.03 -8.50 -11.63
N LEU A 224 10.15 -9.33 -12.19
CA LEU A 224 10.40 -10.77 -12.36
C LEU A 224 10.48 -11.16 -13.83
N VAL A 225 11.52 -11.92 -14.16
CA VAL A 225 11.67 -12.61 -15.44
C VAL A 225 11.44 -14.10 -15.23
N VAL A 226 10.38 -14.63 -15.83
CA VAL A 226 10.04 -16.06 -15.79
C VAL A 226 10.43 -16.68 -17.11
N ASP A 227 11.24 -17.73 -17.07
CA ASP A 227 11.86 -18.30 -18.25
C ASP A 227 11.38 -19.72 -18.55
N TYR A 228 10.80 -19.90 -19.73
CA TYR A 228 10.30 -21.18 -20.25
C TYR A 228 11.22 -21.83 -21.28
N ILE A 229 12.34 -21.17 -21.64
CA ILE A 229 13.21 -21.62 -22.72
C ILE A 229 14.67 -21.82 -22.33
N GLY A 230 15.17 -21.17 -21.27
CA GLY A 230 16.54 -21.37 -20.78
C GLY A 230 17.54 -20.29 -21.19
N ILE A 231 17.18 -19.02 -21.00
CA ILE A 231 18.06 -17.87 -21.19
C ILE A 231 18.98 -17.58 -19.99
N ALA A 232 18.99 -18.38 -18.92
CA ALA A 232 19.78 -18.13 -17.71
C ALA A 232 21.26 -17.80 -18.00
N GLN A 233 21.93 -18.63 -18.80
CA GLN A 233 23.34 -18.41 -19.15
C GLN A 233 23.54 -17.17 -20.02
N ASN A 234 22.62 -16.92 -20.96
CA ASN A 234 22.64 -15.72 -21.79
C ASN A 234 22.40 -14.45 -20.97
N LEU A 235 21.55 -14.53 -19.95
CA LEU A 235 21.29 -13.45 -19.00
C LEU A 235 22.53 -13.16 -18.16
N LYS A 236 23.15 -14.19 -17.59
CA LYS A 236 24.39 -14.06 -16.81
C LYS A 236 25.53 -13.48 -17.66
N SER A 237 25.69 -13.95 -18.90
CA SER A 237 26.70 -13.44 -19.83
C SER A 237 26.41 -12.00 -20.26
N ALA A 238 25.15 -11.64 -20.53
CA ALA A 238 24.77 -10.28 -20.91
C ALA A 238 24.93 -9.29 -19.75
N LEU A 239 24.68 -9.73 -18.51
CA LEU A 239 24.89 -8.94 -17.31
C LEU A 239 26.38 -8.81 -16.96
N GLY A 240 27.17 -9.87 -17.18
CA GLY A 240 28.62 -9.85 -16.99
C GLY A 240 29.41 -8.97 -17.98
N GLN A 241 28.76 -8.46 -19.02
CA GLN A 241 29.30 -7.40 -19.89
C GLN A 241 29.19 -5.99 -19.25
N TYR A 242 28.38 -5.86 -18.20
CA TYR A 242 28.29 -4.71 -17.32
C TYR A 242 29.09 -5.02 -16.03
N SER A 243 29.40 -3.99 -15.22
CA SER A 243 30.45 -3.94 -14.18
C SER A 243 30.66 -5.22 -13.31
N GLY A 244 31.85 -5.34 -12.69
CA GLY A 244 32.18 -6.47 -11.79
C GLY A 244 31.26 -6.63 -10.57
N GLN A 245 30.54 -5.58 -10.15
CA GLN A 245 29.55 -5.62 -9.06
C GLN A 245 28.20 -6.22 -9.51
N ASP A 246 27.83 -6.08 -10.80
CA ASP A 246 26.62 -6.70 -11.35
C ASP A 246 26.70 -8.24 -11.28
N GLN A 247 27.90 -8.84 -11.21
CA GLN A 247 28.05 -10.30 -11.09
C GLN A 247 27.59 -10.87 -9.74
N GLU A 248 27.60 -10.08 -8.66
CA GLU A 248 27.20 -10.54 -7.32
C GLU A 248 25.68 -10.39 -7.06
N GLN A 249 25.00 -9.47 -7.75
CA GLN A 249 23.58 -9.16 -7.52
C GLN A 249 22.61 -9.73 -8.56
N THR A 250 23.09 -10.44 -9.60
CA THR A 250 22.25 -10.73 -10.77
C THR A 250 21.47 -12.02 -10.70
N GLY A 251 20.13 -11.87 -10.76
CA GLY A 251 19.18 -12.97 -10.76
C GLY A 251 19.11 -13.66 -9.41
N ILE A 252 18.58 -12.97 -8.40
CA ILE A 252 18.32 -13.57 -7.09
C ILE A 252 17.47 -14.82 -7.34
N ASP A 253 18.05 -15.97 -7.01
CA ASP A 253 17.45 -17.29 -7.16
C ASP A 253 16.10 -17.31 -6.42
N GLU A 254 15.10 -17.97 -6.99
CA GLU A 254 13.84 -18.24 -6.30
C GLU A 254 14.11 -18.87 -4.92
N ALA A 255 15.13 -19.73 -4.82
CA ALA A 255 15.56 -20.31 -3.55
C ALA A 255 15.95 -19.27 -2.49
N GLU A 256 16.59 -18.17 -2.91
CA GLU A 256 16.96 -17.07 -2.02
C GLU A 256 15.73 -16.25 -1.62
N ALA A 257 14.83 -15.96 -2.58
CA ALA A 257 13.57 -15.28 -2.30
C ALA A 257 12.68 -16.09 -1.32
N VAL A 258 12.64 -17.42 -1.50
CA VAL A 258 11.94 -18.37 -0.63
C VAL A 258 12.60 -18.43 0.75
N ARG A 259 13.94 -18.43 0.82
CA ARG A 259 14.67 -18.39 2.09
C ARG A 259 14.36 -17.11 2.87
N VAL A 260 14.38 -15.95 2.21
CA VAL A 260 14.01 -14.67 2.83
C VAL A 260 12.54 -14.69 3.26
N LEU A 261 11.64 -15.23 2.44
CA LEU A 261 10.23 -15.39 2.82
C LEU A 261 10.09 -16.23 4.10
N GLN A 262 10.77 -17.38 4.16
CA GLN A 262 10.76 -18.26 5.32
C GLN A 262 11.30 -17.54 6.56
N GLU A 263 12.46 -16.88 6.47
CA GLU A 263 13.05 -16.13 7.58
C GLU A 263 12.09 -15.05 8.11
N ARG A 264 11.51 -14.25 7.21
CA ARG A 264 10.57 -13.18 7.60
C ARG A 264 9.28 -13.74 8.18
N HIS A 265 8.80 -14.87 7.67
CA HIS A 265 7.63 -15.57 8.18
C HIS A 265 7.87 -16.09 9.60
N GLU A 266 9.00 -16.75 9.81
CA GLU A 266 9.42 -17.26 11.13
C GLU A 266 9.58 -16.13 12.15
N ILE A 267 10.14 -14.98 11.76
CA ILE A 267 10.26 -13.81 12.65
C ILE A 267 8.89 -13.35 13.13
N VAL A 268 7.91 -13.18 12.23
CA VAL A 268 6.57 -12.72 12.62
C VAL A 268 5.85 -13.79 13.45
N ARG A 269 5.94 -15.05 13.04
CA ARG A 269 5.37 -16.20 13.75
C ARG A 269 5.94 -16.34 15.17
N ALA A 270 7.24 -16.08 15.35
CA ALA A 270 7.92 -16.11 16.64
C ALA A 270 7.44 -15.02 17.61
N MET A 271 6.88 -13.90 17.12
CA MET A 271 6.28 -12.88 18.01
C MET A 271 5.03 -13.39 18.72
N PHE A 272 4.32 -14.35 18.14
CA PHE A 272 3.14 -14.98 18.74
C PHE A 272 3.48 -16.24 19.53
N ARG A 273 4.55 -16.96 19.18
CA ARG A 273 4.98 -18.22 19.81
C ARG A 273 3.86 -19.28 19.87
N PRO A 274 3.14 -19.56 18.76
CA PRO A 274 1.93 -20.39 18.79
C PRO A 274 2.18 -21.86 19.22
N ASP A 275 3.42 -22.33 19.15
CA ASP A 275 3.81 -23.70 19.53
C ASP A 275 4.33 -23.81 20.98
N MET A 276 4.39 -22.69 21.72
CA MET A 276 4.96 -22.64 23.07
C MET A 276 3.88 -22.43 24.13
N ALA A 277 4.09 -23.04 25.30
CA ALA A 277 3.26 -22.77 26.47
C ALA A 277 3.32 -21.27 26.83
N GLY A 278 2.15 -20.64 26.94
CA GLY A 278 2.03 -19.20 27.19
C GLY A 278 2.19 -18.31 25.95
N GLY A 279 2.28 -18.87 24.74
CA GLY A 279 2.14 -18.10 23.49
C GLY A 279 0.68 -17.87 23.08
N PHE A 280 0.49 -17.08 22.03
CA PHE A 280 -0.83 -16.81 21.45
C PHE A 280 -1.07 -17.65 20.20
N ASP A 281 -2.02 -18.58 20.28
CA ASP A 281 -2.40 -19.42 19.14
C ASP A 281 -3.49 -18.75 18.29
N TYR A 282 -3.06 -18.14 17.18
CA TYR A 282 -3.96 -17.51 16.20
C TYR A 282 -4.43 -18.47 15.08
N ARG A 283 -3.85 -19.68 14.97
CA ARG A 283 -4.14 -20.61 13.86
C ARG A 283 -5.61 -20.95 13.69
N PRO A 284 -6.45 -21.04 14.76
CA PRO A 284 -7.88 -21.25 14.57
C PRO A 284 -8.57 -20.15 13.75
N ALA A 285 -8.03 -18.93 13.70
CA ALA A 285 -8.58 -17.87 12.85
C ALA A 285 -8.33 -18.09 11.35
N LEU A 286 -7.32 -18.90 11.00
CA LEU A 286 -6.94 -19.21 9.61
C LEU A 286 -7.86 -20.26 8.98
N ASN A 287 -8.55 -21.06 9.79
CA ASN A 287 -9.44 -22.09 9.28
C ASN A 287 -10.66 -21.45 8.60
N ALA A 288 -10.92 -21.82 7.35
CA ALA A 288 -12.04 -21.37 6.52
C ALA A 288 -13.43 -21.62 7.15
N GLU A 289 -13.55 -22.62 8.03
CA GLU A 289 -14.80 -22.99 8.72
C GLU A 289 -15.06 -22.18 10.00
N THR A 290 -14.06 -21.47 10.52
CA THR A 290 -14.21 -20.68 11.75
C THR A 290 -15.22 -19.56 11.54
N PRO A 291 -16.27 -19.46 12.40
CA PRO A 291 -17.27 -18.42 12.30
C PRO A 291 -16.65 -17.01 12.31
N PRO A 292 -17.18 -16.04 11.53
CA PRO A 292 -16.62 -14.69 11.45
C PRO A 292 -16.44 -14.01 12.82
N GLY A 293 -17.41 -14.15 13.73
CA GLY A 293 -17.31 -13.58 15.09
C GLY A 293 -16.17 -14.19 15.91
N GLN A 294 -15.94 -15.50 15.78
CA GLN A 294 -14.83 -16.17 16.45
C GLN A 294 -13.47 -15.75 15.87
N ARG A 295 -13.36 -15.60 14.53
CA ARG A 295 -12.15 -15.05 13.90
C ARG A 295 -11.81 -13.67 14.43
N LEU A 296 -12.81 -12.80 14.56
CA LEU A 296 -12.63 -11.45 15.09
C LEU A 296 -12.22 -11.46 16.56
N THR A 297 -12.78 -12.37 17.36
CA THR A 297 -12.37 -12.53 18.76
C THR A 297 -10.90 -12.92 18.88
N ILE A 298 -10.43 -13.84 18.02
CA ILE A 298 -9.01 -14.25 17.95
C ILE A 298 -8.15 -13.09 17.45
N MET A 299 -8.57 -12.37 16.42
CA MET A 299 -7.86 -11.19 15.91
C MET A 299 -7.71 -10.12 16.99
N ALA A 300 -8.77 -9.84 17.76
CA ALA A 300 -8.72 -8.95 18.91
C ALA A 300 -7.68 -9.39 19.95
N GLY A 301 -7.63 -10.69 20.26
CA GLY A 301 -6.62 -11.24 21.17
C GLY A 301 -5.20 -11.14 20.61
N ALA A 302 -5.03 -11.35 19.30
CA ALA A 302 -3.74 -11.26 18.64
C ALA A 302 -3.20 -9.81 18.65
N ILE A 303 -4.08 -8.83 18.44
CA ILE A 303 -3.73 -7.40 18.55
C ILE A 303 -3.31 -7.07 19.98
N ASP A 304 -4.11 -7.46 20.97
CA ASP A 304 -3.81 -7.21 22.39
C ASP A 304 -2.48 -7.85 22.82
N TRP A 305 -2.21 -9.07 22.35
CA TRP A 305 -0.94 -9.77 22.54
C TRP A 305 0.25 -8.99 21.98
N ILE A 306 0.17 -8.56 20.72
CA ILE A 306 1.23 -7.78 20.08
C ILE A 306 1.45 -6.44 20.79
N LEU A 307 0.37 -5.73 21.15
CA LEU A 307 0.48 -4.48 21.89
C LEU A 307 1.19 -4.67 23.23
N THR A 308 0.90 -5.76 23.94
CA THR A 308 1.58 -6.14 25.18
C THR A 308 3.09 -6.35 24.94
N LEU A 309 3.44 -7.14 23.92
CA LEU A 309 4.84 -7.44 23.60
C LEU A 309 5.62 -6.17 23.20
N GLN A 310 4.99 -5.26 22.47
CA GLN A 310 5.59 -3.98 22.08
C GLN A 310 5.81 -3.04 23.26
N GLN A 311 4.91 -3.04 24.26
CA GLN A 311 5.10 -2.28 25.50
C GLN A 311 6.23 -2.85 26.34
N GLU A 312 6.32 -4.18 26.48
CA GLU A 312 7.42 -4.82 27.17
C GLU A 312 8.77 -4.55 26.51
N ASP A 313 8.83 -4.58 25.18
CA ASP A 313 10.04 -4.24 24.42
C ASP A 313 10.39 -2.76 24.60
N ALA A 314 9.42 -1.85 24.51
CA ALA A 314 9.64 -0.42 24.72
C ALA A 314 10.09 -0.11 26.17
N ALA A 315 9.58 -0.85 27.16
CA ALA A 315 9.98 -0.71 28.55
C ALA A 315 11.46 -1.06 28.79
N ARG A 316 12.05 -1.92 27.96
CA ARG A 316 13.48 -2.30 28.01
C ARG A 316 14.39 -1.27 27.32
N GLU A 317 13.83 -0.35 26.55
CA GLU A 317 14.58 0.64 25.78
C GLU A 317 14.81 1.94 26.58
N THR A 318 16.04 2.44 26.55
CA THR A 318 16.43 3.65 27.28
C THR A 318 16.33 4.93 26.44
N SER A 319 16.29 4.81 25.12
CA SER A 319 16.20 5.93 24.18
C SER A 319 14.79 6.07 23.60
N GLU A 320 14.38 7.32 23.34
CA GLU A 320 13.08 7.59 22.70
C GLU A 320 12.99 6.99 21.29
N GLU A 321 14.10 6.94 20.56
CA GLU A 321 14.15 6.26 19.27
C GLU A 321 14.00 4.74 19.40
N GLY A 322 14.62 4.13 20.42
CA GLY A 322 14.47 2.71 20.74
C GLY A 322 13.02 2.33 21.04
N LYS A 323 12.34 3.11 21.88
CA LYS A 323 10.91 2.93 22.18
C LYS A 323 10.05 3.03 20.93
N LYS A 324 10.30 4.03 20.06
CA LYS A 324 9.60 4.17 18.78
C LYS A 324 9.83 2.99 17.84
N ARG A 325 11.02 2.38 17.85
CA ARG A 325 11.31 1.15 17.09
C ARG A 325 10.57 -0.05 17.68
N ALA A 326 10.55 -0.22 19.00
CA ALA A 326 9.79 -1.28 19.66
C ALA A 326 8.28 -1.21 19.32
N HIS A 327 7.68 -0.01 19.34
CA HIS A 327 6.29 0.21 18.94
C HIS A 327 6.00 0.06 17.44
N ARG A 328 7.01 -0.09 16.58
CA ARG A 328 6.84 -0.38 15.14
C ARG A 328 7.31 -1.77 14.73
N ARG A 329 8.01 -2.49 15.61
CA ARG A 329 8.67 -3.78 15.33
C ARG A 329 7.78 -4.78 14.59
N PHE A 330 6.55 -4.99 15.06
CA PHE A 330 5.61 -5.91 14.40
C PHE A 330 5.20 -5.39 13.01
N ALA A 331 4.82 -4.12 12.91
CA ALA A 331 4.38 -3.52 11.65
C ALA A 331 5.48 -3.51 10.58
N ASP A 332 6.73 -3.29 10.98
CA ASP A 332 7.90 -3.32 10.11
C ASP A 332 8.25 -4.76 9.69
N ALA A 333 8.19 -5.72 10.61
CA ALA A 333 8.40 -7.13 10.31
C ALA A 333 7.36 -7.69 9.32
N VAL A 334 6.08 -7.36 9.52
CA VAL A 334 5.00 -7.75 8.59
C VAL A 334 5.13 -7.05 7.24
N LEU A 335 5.63 -5.81 7.20
CA LEU A 335 5.93 -5.13 5.93
C LEU A 335 7.05 -5.86 5.17
N ALA A 336 8.14 -6.23 5.86
CA ALA A 336 9.22 -7.01 5.27
C ALA A 336 8.75 -8.39 4.78
N LEU A 337 7.93 -9.08 5.57
CA LEU A 337 7.27 -10.33 5.18
C LEU A 337 6.40 -10.16 3.94
N SER A 338 5.59 -9.10 3.88
CA SER A 338 4.72 -8.83 2.73
C SER A 338 5.53 -8.61 1.44
N LYS A 339 6.66 -7.91 1.53
CA LYS A 339 7.59 -7.73 0.40
C LYS A 339 8.20 -9.06 -0.04
N ALA A 340 8.67 -9.87 0.90
CA ALA A 340 9.22 -11.19 0.60
C ALA A 340 8.17 -12.14 -0.01
N PHE A 341 6.93 -12.07 0.49
CA PHE A 341 5.81 -12.87 -0.01
C PHE A 341 5.48 -12.50 -1.46
N ALA A 342 5.43 -11.21 -1.79
CA ALA A 342 5.20 -10.75 -3.17
C ALA A 342 6.30 -11.21 -4.13
N LEU A 343 7.54 -11.33 -3.65
CA LEU A 343 8.67 -11.80 -4.45
C LEU A 343 8.59 -13.31 -4.73
N ALA A 344 8.25 -14.11 -3.72
CA ALA A 344 8.19 -15.57 -3.80
C ALA A 344 6.75 -16.14 -3.91
N ALA A 345 5.78 -15.33 -4.35
CA ALA A 345 4.35 -15.62 -4.30
C ALA A 345 3.92 -16.94 -4.98
N ALA A 346 4.70 -17.39 -5.97
CA ALA A 346 4.42 -18.60 -6.73
C ALA A 346 5.11 -19.87 -6.21
N SER A 347 5.93 -19.74 -5.16
CA SER A 347 6.58 -20.87 -4.48
C SER A 347 5.57 -21.70 -3.68
N ASP A 348 5.89 -22.98 -3.44
CA ASP A 348 5.03 -23.86 -2.62
C ASP A 348 4.96 -23.40 -1.16
N LEU A 349 6.05 -22.81 -0.64
CA LEU A 349 6.06 -22.19 0.68
C LEU A 349 5.02 -21.04 0.75
N ALA A 350 5.05 -20.11 -0.21
CA ALA A 350 4.11 -19.00 -0.25
C ALA A 350 2.66 -19.46 -0.32
N ARG A 351 2.35 -20.55 -1.05
CA ARG A 351 1.00 -21.15 -1.05
C ARG A 351 0.61 -21.64 0.34
N THR A 352 1.53 -22.30 1.04
CA THR A 352 1.29 -22.88 2.37
C THR A 352 1.03 -21.82 3.44
N ILE A 353 1.77 -20.71 3.41
CA ILE A 353 1.70 -19.66 4.43
C ILE A 353 0.75 -18.49 4.07
N ARG A 354 0.07 -18.56 2.91
CA ARG A 354 -0.75 -17.45 2.37
C ARG A 354 -1.77 -16.90 3.36
N GLU A 355 -2.55 -17.78 3.98
CA GLU A 355 -3.59 -17.38 4.94
C GLU A 355 -2.98 -16.73 6.19
N GLU A 356 -1.85 -17.24 6.66
CA GLU A 356 -1.13 -16.73 7.82
C GLU A 356 -0.51 -15.35 7.56
N VAL A 357 0.08 -15.15 6.37
CA VAL A 357 0.57 -13.84 5.92
C VAL A 357 -0.59 -12.84 5.82
N GLY A 358 -1.72 -13.24 5.24
CA GLY A 358 -2.92 -12.41 5.16
C GLY A 358 -3.46 -12.00 6.54
N PHE A 359 -3.45 -12.91 7.50
CA PHE A 359 -3.84 -12.63 8.88
C PHE A 359 -2.90 -11.60 9.53
N PHE A 360 -1.58 -11.75 9.38
CA PHE A 360 -0.62 -10.77 9.91
C PHE A 360 -0.76 -9.39 9.25
N GLN A 361 -0.99 -9.35 7.94
CA GLN A 361 -1.27 -8.11 7.21
C GLN A 361 -2.53 -7.42 7.76
N ALA A 362 -3.57 -8.16 8.09
CA ALA A 362 -4.79 -7.62 8.70
C ALA A 362 -4.52 -7.03 10.10
N ILE A 363 -3.73 -7.69 10.95
CA ILE A 363 -3.32 -7.15 12.26
C ILE A 363 -2.50 -5.88 12.08
N ARG A 364 -1.50 -5.89 11.18
CA ARG A 364 -0.70 -4.69 10.87
C ARG A 364 -1.60 -3.54 10.41
N ALA A 365 -2.57 -3.82 9.54
CA ALA A 365 -3.51 -2.82 9.06
C ALA A 365 -4.29 -2.18 10.19
N ALA A 366 -4.81 -3.00 11.11
CA ALA A 366 -5.54 -2.53 12.27
C ALA A 366 -4.67 -1.61 13.15
N LEU A 367 -3.41 -2.00 13.40
CA LEU A 367 -2.46 -1.22 14.21
C LEU A 367 -1.99 0.08 13.54
N VAL A 368 -1.80 0.07 12.21
CA VAL A 368 -1.28 1.22 11.46
C VAL A 368 -2.39 2.22 11.08
N LYS A 369 -3.62 1.77 10.83
CA LYS A 369 -4.79 2.64 10.56
C LYS A 369 -5.30 3.30 11.85
N SER A 370 -4.48 4.18 12.39
CA SER A 370 -4.71 4.98 13.60
C SER A 370 -5.34 6.36 13.34
N VAL A 371 -5.85 6.60 12.12
CA VAL A 371 -6.44 7.90 11.75
C VAL A 371 -7.71 7.70 10.93
N ALA A 372 -8.88 7.90 11.55
CA ALA A 372 -10.07 8.28 10.81
C ALA A 372 -9.87 9.74 10.36
N GLY A 373 -9.79 9.97 9.04
CA GLY A 373 -9.85 11.32 8.46
C GLY A 373 -8.69 11.78 7.57
N GLY A 374 -7.66 10.97 7.34
CA GLY A 374 -6.64 11.27 6.31
C GLY A 374 -6.99 10.57 5.01
N GLY A 375 -7.13 11.31 3.90
CA GLY A 375 -7.43 10.72 2.59
C GLY A 375 -6.53 9.52 2.27
N ARG A 376 -7.11 8.50 1.61
CA ARG A 376 -6.46 7.22 1.26
C ARG A 376 -5.00 7.42 0.83
N SER A 377 -4.08 7.11 1.74
CA SER A 377 -2.65 7.07 1.44
C SER A 377 -2.38 5.97 0.40
N ALA A 378 -1.22 5.98 -0.26
CA ALA A 378 -0.84 4.92 -1.19
C ALA A 378 -0.92 3.52 -0.50
N ALA A 379 -0.54 3.46 0.78
CA ALA A 379 -0.64 2.27 1.63
C ALA A 379 -2.09 1.81 1.88
N ASP A 380 -3.08 2.71 1.86
CA ASP A 380 -4.50 2.37 2.05
C ASP A 380 -5.13 1.71 0.80
N ARG A 381 -4.56 1.97 -0.38
CA ARG A 381 -4.96 1.32 -1.64
C ARG A 381 -4.28 -0.04 -1.81
N GLU A 382 -3.01 -0.14 -1.42
CA GLU A 382 -2.21 -1.37 -1.36
C GLU A 382 -2.92 -2.46 -0.55
N LEU A 383 -3.38 -2.06 0.65
CA LEU A 383 -3.96 -2.99 1.61
C LEU A 383 -5.40 -3.38 1.24
N ALA A 384 -6.16 -2.49 0.61
CA ALA A 384 -7.48 -2.82 0.08
C ALA A 384 -7.42 -3.79 -1.12
N ILE A 385 -6.31 -3.79 -1.87
CA ILE A 385 -6.06 -4.73 -2.98
C ILE A 385 -5.56 -6.08 -2.43
N GLN A 386 -4.68 -6.07 -1.42
CA GLN A 386 -4.21 -7.29 -0.74
C GLN A 386 -5.30 -7.94 0.15
N GLN A 387 -6.25 -7.18 0.68
CA GLN A 387 -7.43 -7.66 1.42
C GLN A 387 -8.47 -8.38 0.55
N ILE A 388 -8.39 -8.28 -0.78
CA ILE A 388 -9.24 -9.05 -1.71
C ILE A 388 -8.76 -10.51 -1.80
N VAL A 389 -7.52 -10.78 -1.39
CA VAL A 389 -6.83 -12.06 -1.63
C VAL A 389 -6.93 -13.01 -0.45
N SER A 390 -7.15 -12.50 0.76
CA SER A 390 -7.65 -13.32 1.87
C SER A 390 -9.18 -13.35 1.82
N ARG A 391 -9.79 -14.52 1.97
CA ARG A 391 -11.25 -14.67 2.15
C ARG A 391 -11.76 -14.00 3.45
N ALA A 392 -10.91 -13.28 4.16
CA ALA A 392 -11.21 -12.53 5.37
C ALA A 392 -11.50 -11.06 5.03
N VAL A 393 -12.51 -10.82 4.17
CA VAL A 393 -13.13 -9.49 4.08
C VAL A 393 -13.96 -9.30 5.34
N ILE A 394 -13.29 -8.86 6.39
CA ILE A 394 -13.92 -8.29 7.58
C ILE A 394 -13.36 -6.88 7.71
N SER A 395 -14.21 -5.92 8.02
CA SER A 395 -13.77 -4.55 8.33
C SER A 395 -12.63 -4.61 9.35
N THR A 396 -11.43 -4.18 8.94
CA THR A 396 -10.22 -4.21 9.79
C THR A 396 -10.12 -2.98 10.69
N GLU A 397 -11.20 -2.21 10.84
CA GLU A 397 -11.20 -1.12 11.80
C GLU A 397 -11.21 -1.70 13.21
N ILE A 398 -10.28 -1.23 14.07
CA ILE A 398 -10.21 -1.62 15.49
C ILE A 398 -11.60 -1.56 16.15
N VAL A 399 -12.44 -0.60 15.77
CA VAL A 399 -13.81 -0.43 16.30
C VAL A 399 -14.74 -1.58 15.90
N ASP A 400 -14.64 -2.11 14.67
CA ASP A 400 -15.44 -3.26 14.24
C ASP A 400 -14.93 -4.59 14.84
N ILE A 401 -13.61 -4.69 15.08
CA ILE A 401 -13.00 -5.81 15.80
C ILE A 401 -13.46 -5.85 17.27
N MET A 402 -13.63 -4.67 17.87
CA MET A 402 -14.19 -4.49 19.21
C MET A 402 -15.66 -4.90 19.28
N ARG A 403 -16.48 -4.53 18.27
CA ARG A 403 -17.89 -4.94 18.16
C ARG A 403 -18.03 -6.47 18.21
N ALA A 404 -17.21 -7.16 17.45
CA ALA A 404 -17.23 -8.62 17.40
C ALA A 404 -16.60 -9.32 18.61
N ALA A 405 -15.92 -8.58 19.50
CA ALA A 405 -15.50 -9.04 20.81
C ALA A 405 -16.59 -8.87 21.89
N GLY A 406 -17.81 -8.46 21.52
CA GLY A 406 -18.99 -8.42 22.40
C GLY A 406 -19.58 -7.05 22.68
N LEU A 407 -19.24 -6.01 21.91
CA LEU A 407 -19.77 -4.64 22.08
C LEU A 407 -20.89 -4.37 21.06
N GLU A 408 -22.15 -4.43 21.47
CA GLU A 408 -23.25 -3.97 20.63
C GLU A 408 -23.32 -2.44 20.68
N SER A 409 -23.40 -1.76 19.54
CA SER A 409 -23.66 -0.31 19.55
C SER A 409 -24.68 0.02 18.46
N PRO A 410 -25.89 0.48 18.81
CA PRO A 410 -26.65 1.34 17.92
C PRO A 410 -25.98 2.71 17.88
N ASP A 411 -26.01 3.33 16.71
CA ASP A 411 -25.21 4.50 16.37
C ASP A 411 -25.61 5.80 17.12
N ILE A 412 -24.68 6.78 17.06
CA ILE A 412 -24.77 8.25 17.34
C ILE A 412 -23.94 8.80 18.53
N SER A 413 -23.54 8.02 19.55
CA SER A 413 -22.72 8.55 20.67
C SER A 413 -21.56 7.61 21.05
N ILE A 414 -20.50 7.65 20.26
CA ILE A 414 -19.35 6.71 20.29
C ILE A 414 -18.52 6.78 21.61
N LEU A 415 -18.90 7.66 22.56
CA LEU A 415 -18.34 7.76 23.92
C LEU A 415 -19.46 7.86 24.98
N SER A 416 -20.53 7.05 24.84
CA SER A 416 -21.61 6.98 25.84
C SER A 416 -21.12 6.41 27.18
N ASP A 417 -21.86 6.63 28.27
CA ASP A 417 -21.48 6.08 29.58
C ASP A 417 -21.56 4.56 29.60
N GLU A 418 -22.51 3.99 28.86
CA GLU A 418 -22.65 2.55 28.65
C GLU A 418 -21.41 1.99 27.94
N PHE A 419 -21.02 2.59 26.81
CA PHE A 419 -19.81 2.18 26.06
C PHE A 419 -18.55 2.29 26.91
N LEU A 420 -18.35 3.41 27.63
CA LEU A 420 -17.19 3.58 28.50
C LEU A 420 -17.16 2.57 29.66
N ALA A 421 -18.33 2.18 30.18
CA ALA A 421 -18.43 1.14 31.20
C ALA A 421 -18.09 -0.25 30.65
N GLU A 422 -18.52 -0.56 29.42
CA GLU A 422 -18.18 -1.81 28.75
C GLU A 422 -16.68 -1.89 28.45
N VAL A 423 -16.10 -0.82 27.89
CA VAL A 423 -14.66 -0.73 27.61
C VAL A 423 -13.82 -0.89 28.88
N ARG A 424 -14.29 -0.34 30.01
CA ARG A 424 -13.64 -0.50 31.32
C ARG A 424 -13.58 -1.96 31.78
N GLN A 425 -14.57 -2.78 31.42
CA GLN A 425 -14.68 -4.18 31.81
C GLN A 425 -14.00 -5.14 30.84
N MET A 426 -13.41 -4.66 29.75
CA MET A 426 -12.77 -5.51 28.76
C MET A 426 -11.53 -6.23 29.30
N ASP A 427 -11.46 -7.53 29.04
CA ASP A 427 -10.28 -8.35 29.33
C ASP A 427 -9.05 -7.89 28.52
N LYS A 428 -9.26 -7.51 27.25
CA LYS A 428 -8.23 -7.06 26.30
C LYS A 428 -7.92 -5.57 26.49
N ARG A 429 -7.23 -5.25 27.58
CA ARG A 429 -7.02 -3.86 28.03
C ARG A 429 -6.15 -3.03 27.08
N ASN A 430 -5.17 -3.63 26.41
CA ASN A 430 -4.31 -2.91 25.48
C ASN A 430 -5.08 -2.55 24.21
N LEU A 431 -5.91 -3.46 23.73
CA LEU A 431 -6.84 -3.17 22.65
C LEU A 431 -7.84 -2.06 23.02
N ALA A 432 -8.39 -2.08 24.24
CA ALA A 432 -9.30 -1.06 24.75
C ALA A 432 -8.66 0.34 24.77
N ILE A 433 -7.41 0.45 25.23
CA ILE A 433 -6.64 1.71 25.21
C ILE A 433 -6.47 2.22 23.78
N GLU A 434 -6.04 1.37 22.84
CA GLU A 434 -5.81 1.79 21.46
C GLU A 434 -7.12 2.19 20.77
N ALA A 435 -8.22 1.49 21.07
CA ALA A 435 -9.56 1.86 20.60
C ALA A 435 -10.00 3.22 21.14
N LEU A 436 -9.94 3.46 22.46
CA LEU A 436 -10.32 4.75 23.04
C LEU A 436 -9.44 5.89 22.54
N LYS A 437 -8.13 5.69 22.46
CA LYS A 437 -7.21 6.66 21.87
C LYS A 437 -7.63 7.03 20.44
N LYS A 438 -8.07 6.07 19.63
CA LYS A 438 -8.54 6.32 18.27
C LYS A 438 -9.86 7.09 18.25
N LEU A 439 -10.81 6.71 19.10
CA LEU A 439 -12.12 7.36 19.22
C LEU A 439 -11.99 8.80 19.72
N ILE A 440 -11.22 9.03 20.78
CA ILE A 440 -10.93 10.35 21.34
C ILE A 440 -10.24 11.22 20.29
N ASN A 441 -9.22 10.72 19.58
CA ASN A 441 -8.57 11.48 18.51
C ASN A 441 -9.53 11.85 17.38
N GLY A 442 -10.43 10.94 16.99
CA GLY A 442 -11.46 11.21 15.99
C GLY A 442 -12.42 12.32 16.44
N GLU A 443 -12.89 12.24 17.68
CA GLU A 443 -13.79 13.23 18.27
C GLU A 443 -13.10 14.60 18.42
N VAL A 444 -11.87 14.65 18.93
CA VAL A 444 -11.09 15.89 19.07
C VAL A 444 -10.86 16.55 17.71
N ARG A 445 -10.63 15.78 16.64
CA ARG A 445 -10.52 16.34 15.28
C ARG A 445 -11.84 16.87 14.74
N SER A 446 -12.93 16.15 15.00
CA SER A 446 -14.27 16.62 14.65
C SER A 446 -14.60 17.93 15.39
N GLN A 447 -14.17 18.05 16.66
CA GLN A 447 -14.32 19.28 17.44
C GLN A 447 -13.35 20.38 17.04
N ALA A 448 -12.17 20.07 16.47
CA ALA A 448 -11.19 21.08 16.06
C ALA A 448 -11.75 22.04 14.99
N GLN A 449 -12.75 21.60 14.22
CA GLN A 449 -13.48 22.45 13.28
C GLN A 449 -14.40 23.46 13.96
N ARG A 450 -14.81 23.20 15.21
CA ARG A 450 -15.74 24.03 15.99
C ARG A 450 -15.04 24.86 17.05
N ASN A 451 -14.12 24.26 17.81
CA ASN A 451 -13.40 24.91 18.92
C ASN A 451 -11.93 24.47 18.95
N VAL A 452 -11.04 25.33 18.45
CA VAL A 452 -9.61 25.06 18.30
C VAL A 452 -8.93 24.99 19.66
N THR A 453 -9.24 25.92 20.57
CA THR A 453 -8.62 26.03 21.90
C THR A 453 -8.88 24.78 22.73
N GLN A 454 -10.15 24.35 22.79
CA GLN A 454 -10.54 23.16 23.52
C GLN A 454 -9.98 21.88 22.90
N SER A 455 -9.98 21.78 21.57
CA SER A 455 -9.41 20.63 20.86
C SER A 455 -7.90 20.50 21.08
N LYS A 456 -7.18 21.62 21.12
CA LYS A 456 -5.75 21.66 21.46
C LYS A 456 -5.52 21.16 22.89
N ALA A 457 -6.28 21.65 23.86
CA ALA A 457 -6.16 21.22 25.25
C ALA A 457 -6.45 19.70 25.42
N PHE A 458 -7.44 19.16 24.73
CA PHE A 458 -7.71 17.72 24.74
C PHE A 458 -6.62 16.90 24.03
N THR A 459 -6.05 17.41 22.94
CA THR A 459 -4.92 16.78 22.25
C THR A 459 -3.71 16.67 23.17
N GLU A 460 -3.32 17.78 23.82
CA GLU A 460 -2.19 17.81 24.75
C GLU A 460 -2.40 16.86 25.95
N ARG A 461 -3.61 16.81 26.51
CA ARG A 461 -3.96 15.88 27.59
C ARG A 461 -3.88 14.42 27.15
N LEU A 462 -4.37 14.12 25.94
CA LEU A 462 -4.30 12.77 25.36
C LEU A 462 -2.84 12.35 25.13
N GLU A 463 -2.03 13.22 24.51
CA GLU A 463 -0.61 12.97 24.28
C GLU A 463 0.16 12.80 25.60
N ALA A 464 -0.14 13.59 26.62
CA ALA A 464 0.48 13.47 27.93
C ALA A 464 0.10 12.17 28.66
N ALA A 465 -1.15 11.70 28.54
CA ALA A 465 -1.58 10.40 29.07
C ALA A 465 -0.83 9.25 28.38
N ILE A 466 -0.73 9.30 27.05
CA ILE A 466 -0.03 8.31 26.23
C ILE A 466 1.48 8.33 26.49
N ALA A 467 2.10 9.50 26.63
CA ALA A 467 3.52 9.62 26.93
C ALA A 467 3.85 9.01 28.30
N ARG A 468 3.00 9.25 29.31
CA ARG A 468 3.12 8.64 30.65
C ARG A 468 2.88 7.13 30.62
N TYR A 469 2.05 6.66 29.70
CA TYR A 469 1.90 5.23 29.45
C TYR A 469 3.19 4.60 28.93
N HIS A 470 3.75 5.18 27.87
CA HIS A 470 4.97 4.67 27.22
C HIS A 470 6.22 4.79 28.09
N SER A 471 6.23 5.70 29.07
CA SER A 471 7.30 5.80 30.06
C SER A 471 7.13 4.87 31.28
N ASN A 472 6.12 4.00 31.28
CA ASN A 472 5.71 3.17 32.42
C ASN A 472 5.39 3.96 33.69
N ALA A 473 5.13 5.27 33.59
CA ALA A 473 4.71 6.09 34.72
C ALA A 473 3.26 5.77 35.14
N LEU A 474 2.48 5.15 34.24
CA LEU A 474 1.12 4.69 34.50
C LEU A 474 0.96 3.23 34.08
N THR A 475 0.21 2.47 34.87
CA THR A 475 -0.24 1.12 34.53
C THR A 475 -1.33 1.17 33.45
N THR A 476 -1.54 0.06 32.74
CA THR A 476 -2.62 -0.09 31.75
C THR A 476 -3.99 0.30 32.30
N ALA A 477 -4.29 -0.05 33.56
CA ALA A 477 -5.54 0.34 34.21
C ALA A 477 -5.64 1.86 34.46
N GLN A 478 -4.55 2.50 34.90
CA GLN A 478 -4.53 3.93 35.17
C GLN A 478 -4.67 4.76 33.90
N VAL A 479 -4.02 4.37 32.81
CA VAL A 479 -4.15 5.05 31.52
C VAL A 479 -5.54 4.89 30.95
N LEU A 480 -6.14 3.69 31.08
CA LEU A 480 -7.51 3.46 30.66
C LEU A 480 -8.48 4.41 31.38
N GLU A 481 -8.35 4.58 32.70
CA GLU A 481 -9.17 5.53 33.47
C GLU A 481 -8.93 6.99 33.04
N GLU A 482 -7.67 7.39 32.78
CA GLU A 482 -7.37 8.72 32.28
C GLU A 482 -8.01 8.98 30.91
N LEU A 483 -7.98 8.00 30.00
CA LEU A 483 -8.63 8.10 28.69
C LEU A 483 -10.17 8.16 28.82
N ILE A 484 -10.77 7.36 29.71
CA ILE A 484 -12.20 7.43 30.01
C ILE A 484 -12.57 8.82 30.55
N GLN A 485 -11.74 9.40 31.42
CA GLN A 485 -11.97 10.75 31.93
C GLN A 485 -11.87 11.82 30.84
N ILE A 486 -10.88 11.71 29.95
CA ILE A 486 -10.77 12.62 28.78
C ILE A 486 -12.03 12.52 27.91
N ALA A 487 -12.52 11.30 27.63
CA ALA A 487 -13.74 11.09 26.88
C ALA A 487 -14.98 11.74 27.54
N LYS A 488 -15.13 11.60 28.86
CA LYS A 488 -16.20 12.25 29.64
C LYS A 488 -16.09 13.77 29.60
N ASP A 489 -14.89 14.31 29.70
CA ASP A 489 -14.65 15.76 29.66
C ASP A 489 -14.99 16.36 28.29
N ILE A 490 -14.66 15.66 27.19
CA ILE A 490 -15.03 16.05 25.82
C ILE A 490 -16.55 16.11 25.67
N ARG A 491 -17.27 15.13 26.22
CA ARG A 491 -18.73 15.09 26.17
C ARG A 491 -19.36 16.18 27.05
N ALA A 492 -18.84 16.41 28.25
CA ALA A 492 -19.30 17.48 29.14
C ALA A 492 -19.06 18.87 28.54
N ALA A 493 -17.93 19.06 27.85
CA ALA A 493 -17.64 20.27 27.09
C ALA A 493 -18.70 20.54 26.00
N ARG A 494 -19.15 19.49 25.30
CA ARG A 494 -20.23 19.58 24.31
C ARG A 494 -21.57 19.97 24.93
N ALA A 495 -21.95 19.35 26.05
CA ALA A 495 -23.22 19.63 26.73
C ALA A 495 -23.29 21.06 27.31
N ARG A 496 -22.15 21.64 27.71
CA ARG A 496 -22.05 23.03 28.22
C ARG A 496 -22.56 24.08 27.23
N GLY A 497 -22.51 23.75 25.94
CA GLY A 497 -23.23 24.39 24.84
C GLY A 497 -24.63 24.83 25.21
N GLU A 498 -25.40 23.82 25.57
CA GLU A 498 -26.85 23.87 25.69
C GLU A 498 -27.30 24.56 26.99
N GLU A 499 -26.49 24.47 28.06
CA GLU A 499 -26.80 25.01 29.38
C GLU A 499 -26.53 26.52 29.52
N THR A 500 -25.57 27.06 28.76
CA THR A 500 -25.10 28.44 28.93
C THR A 500 -25.87 29.47 28.09
N GLY A 501 -26.76 29.02 27.21
CA GLY A 501 -27.55 29.87 26.31
C GLY A 501 -26.74 30.56 25.21
N LEU A 502 -25.47 30.17 25.05
CA LEU A 502 -24.58 30.63 23.98
C LEU A 502 -24.63 29.63 22.81
N THR A 503 -24.42 30.14 21.61
CA THR A 503 -24.23 29.29 20.42
C THR A 503 -22.87 28.59 20.47
N ASP A 504 -22.73 27.47 19.74
CA ASP A 504 -21.46 26.74 19.61
C ASP A 504 -20.30 27.66 19.17
N GLU A 505 -20.58 28.63 18.29
CA GLU A 505 -19.60 29.62 17.83
C GLU A 505 -19.16 30.53 18.98
N GLU A 506 -20.11 31.07 19.75
CA GLU A 506 -19.81 31.98 20.87
C GLU A 506 -19.03 31.29 21.98
N ILE A 507 -19.28 30.01 22.23
CA ILE A 507 -18.52 29.23 23.21
C ILE A 507 -17.09 29.03 22.75
N ALA A 508 -16.87 28.79 21.46
CA ALA A 508 -15.52 28.67 20.93
C ALA A 508 -14.73 29.98 21.04
N PHE A 509 -15.37 31.13 20.78
CA PHE A 509 -14.74 32.44 21.01
C PHE A 509 -14.57 32.75 22.50
N TYR A 510 -15.50 32.34 23.36
CA TYR A 510 -15.37 32.47 24.81
C TYR A 510 -14.18 31.67 25.33
N ASP A 511 -14.04 30.40 24.93
CA ASP A 511 -12.92 29.54 25.33
C ASP A 511 -11.58 30.11 24.83
N ALA A 512 -11.54 30.65 23.61
CA ALA A 512 -10.35 31.32 23.06
C ALA A 512 -9.92 32.56 23.86
N LEU A 513 -10.87 33.28 24.48
CA LEU A 513 -10.57 34.41 25.37
C LEU A 513 -10.22 33.93 26.79
N ALA A 514 -10.91 32.90 27.27
CA ALA A 514 -10.77 32.37 28.61
C ALA A 514 -9.50 31.52 28.82
N GLU A 515 -8.78 31.16 27.75
CA GLU A 515 -7.43 30.58 27.82
C GLU A 515 -6.46 31.46 28.62
N ASN A 516 -6.71 32.77 28.65
CA ASN A 516 -5.93 33.68 29.46
C ASN A 516 -6.46 33.79 30.90
N GLU A 517 -5.71 33.21 31.82
CA GLU A 517 -6.02 33.21 33.26
C GLU A 517 -6.12 34.63 33.85
N SER A 518 -5.32 35.60 33.39
CA SER A 518 -5.40 36.99 33.88
C SER A 518 -6.70 37.67 33.44
N ALA A 519 -7.16 37.40 32.21
CA ALA A 519 -8.44 37.89 31.71
C ALA A 519 -9.63 37.22 32.42
N ARG A 520 -9.53 35.91 32.68
CA ARG A 520 -10.57 35.16 33.40
C ARG A 520 -10.76 35.67 34.83
N GLN A 521 -9.68 35.93 35.54
CA GLN A 521 -9.71 36.45 36.91
C GLN A 521 -10.11 37.93 36.98
N ALA A 522 -9.64 38.76 36.03
CA ALA A 522 -9.90 40.20 36.06
C ALA A 522 -11.31 40.58 35.56
N MET A 523 -11.85 39.87 34.57
CA MET A 523 -13.10 40.25 33.91
C MET A 523 -14.29 39.41 34.35
N GLY A 524 -14.05 38.16 34.78
CA GLY A 524 -15.10 37.21 35.11
C GLY A 524 -15.89 36.71 33.89
N GLU A 525 -16.68 35.67 34.13
CA GLU A 525 -17.42 34.97 33.07
C GLU A 525 -18.44 35.86 32.30
N PRO A 526 -19.26 36.72 32.95
CA PRO A 526 -20.26 37.53 32.23
C PRO A 526 -19.65 38.50 31.21
N ALA A 527 -18.51 39.12 31.52
CA ALA A 527 -17.87 40.09 30.62
C ALA A 527 -17.24 39.40 29.39
N LEU A 528 -16.61 38.24 29.59
CA LEU A 528 -16.03 37.46 28.49
C LEU A 528 -17.09 36.93 27.52
N ARG A 529 -18.29 36.56 28.02
CA ARG A 529 -19.41 36.15 27.17
C ARG A 529 -19.90 37.28 26.25
N VAL A 530 -19.97 38.51 26.76
CA VAL A 530 -20.35 39.69 25.96
C VAL A 530 -19.31 39.96 24.86
N ILE A 531 -18.02 39.83 25.19
CA ILE A 531 -16.94 39.98 24.21
C ILE A 531 -17.04 38.88 23.13
N ALA A 532 -17.28 37.63 23.52
CA ALA A 532 -17.43 36.52 22.59
C ALA A 532 -18.60 36.72 21.61
N HIS A 533 -19.76 37.16 22.11
CA HIS A 533 -20.93 37.51 21.29
C HIS A 533 -20.59 38.63 20.27
N GLU A 534 -19.96 39.71 20.72
CA GLU A 534 -19.58 40.81 19.81
C GLU A 534 -18.51 40.40 18.79
N LEU A 535 -17.56 39.52 19.17
CA LEU A 535 -16.55 38.98 18.26
C LEU A 535 -17.18 38.14 17.16
N VAL A 536 -18.08 37.20 17.51
CA VAL A 536 -18.78 36.35 16.52
C VAL A 536 -19.55 37.23 15.53
N ALA A 537 -20.38 38.14 16.02
CA ALA A 537 -21.18 39.03 15.18
C ALA A 537 -20.31 39.90 14.25
N SER A 538 -19.22 40.47 14.78
CA SER A 538 -18.35 41.38 14.03
C SER A 538 -17.47 40.68 13.01
N ILE A 539 -16.95 39.49 13.35
CA ILE A 539 -16.09 38.70 12.47
C ILE A 539 -16.92 38.07 11.35
N ARG A 540 -18.07 37.47 11.66
CA ARG A 540 -18.97 36.89 10.64
C ARG A 540 -19.40 37.91 9.59
N GLY A 541 -19.69 39.15 9.99
CA GLY A 541 -20.01 40.24 9.06
C GLY A 541 -18.83 40.76 8.23
N SER A 542 -17.59 40.39 8.59
CA SER A 542 -16.35 40.92 7.97
C SER A 542 -15.56 39.87 7.17
N VAL A 543 -15.89 38.58 7.30
CA VAL A 543 -15.20 37.45 6.67
C VAL A 543 -15.73 37.21 5.25
N SER A 544 -14.83 36.99 4.28
CA SER A 544 -15.15 36.56 2.91
C SER A 544 -14.54 35.20 2.61
N VAL A 545 -15.04 34.48 1.60
CA VAL A 545 -14.72 33.06 1.29
C VAL A 545 -13.20 32.74 1.26
N ASP A 546 -12.33 33.69 0.91
CA ASP A 546 -10.87 33.49 0.83
C ASP A 546 -10.04 34.40 1.77
N TRP A 547 -10.63 34.96 2.82
CA TRP A 547 -9.94 35.96 3.64
C TRP A 547 -8.65 35.43 4.30
N VAL A 548 -8.57 34.13 4.60
CA VAL A 548 -7.44 33.45 5.22
C VAL A 548 -6.16 33.59 4.39
N HIS A 549 -6.28 33.58 3.06
CA HIS A 549 -5.16 33.69 2.13
C HIS A 549 -4.83 35.12 1.70
N ARG A 550 -5.60 36.12 2.17
CA ARG A 550 -5.42 37.54 1.81
C ARG A 550 -4.89 38.33 3.00
N GLU A 551 -3.60 38.68 2.97
CA GLU A 551 -2.93 39.42 4.05
C GLU A 551 -3.68 40.69 4.49
N ALA A 552 -4.18 41.47 3.52
CA ALA A 552 -4.96 42.68 3.80
C ALA A 552 -6.29 42.38 4.53
N ALA A 553 -6.96 41.27 4.24
CA ALA A 553 -8.20 40.89 4.91
C ALA A 553 -7.93 40.38 6.34
N ARG A 554 -6.88 39.56 6.51
CA ARG A 554 -6.43 39.09 7.82
C ARG A 554 -5.99 40.23 8.73
N ALA A 555 -5.29 41.23 8.20
CA ALA A 555 -4.91 42.43 8.93
C ALA A 555 -6.12 43.24 9.42
N ARG A 556 -7.17 43.39 8.59
CA ARG A 556 -8.41 44.07 8.98
C ARG A 556 -9.12 43.37 10.13
N ILE A 557 -9.27 42.04 10.07
CA ILE A 557 -9.90 41.26 11.13
C ILE A 557 -9.06 41.34 12.42
N ARG A 558 -7.73 41.29 12.32
CA ARG A 558 -6.84 41.49 13.49
C ARG A 558 -7.07 42.86 14.16
N VAL A 559 -7.20 43.93 13.38
CA VAL A 559 -7.48 45.28 13.91
C VAL A 559 -8.87 45.35 14.56
N LEU A 560 -9.87 44.69 13.97
CA LEU A 560 -11.22 44.60 14.50
C LEU A 560 -11.22 43.89 15.88
N VAL A 561 -10.58 42.73 15.98
CA VAL A 561 -10.44 41.98 17.24
C VAL A 561 -9.76 42.84 18.31
N LYS A 562 -8.61 43.48 17.99
CA LYS A 562 -7.91 44.38 18.93
C LYS A 562 -8.80 45.52 19.43
N ARG A 563 -9.66 46.08 18.56
CA ARG A 563 -10.58 47.15 18.93
C ARG A 563 -11.65 46.67 19.90
N ILE A 564 -12.24 45.51 19.65
CA ILE A 564 -13.27 44.92 20.51
C ILE A 564 -12.68 44.58 21.89
N LEU A 565 -11.51 43.96 21.94
CA LEU A 565 -10.82 43.66 23.21
C LEU A 565 -10.53 44.93 24.03
N ARG A 566 -10.09 46.02 23.39
CA ARG A 566 -9.87 47.31 24.07
C ARG A 566 -11.16 47.95 24.57
N LYS A 567 -12.24 47.89 23.77
CA LYS A 567 -13.56 48.45 24.12
C LYS A 567 -14.08 47.89 25.45
N TYR A 568 -13.85 46.60 25.69
CA TYR A 568 -14.30 45.90 26.89
C TYR A 568 -13.27 45.82 28.02
N GLY A 569 -12.10 46.48 27.86
CA GLY A 569 -11.08 46.51 28.91
C GLY A 569 -10.33 45.18 29.10
N TYR A 570 -10.16 44.39 28.04
CA TYR A 570 -9.36 43.16 28.10
C TYR A 570 -7.90 43.48 28.49
N PRO A 571 -7.30 42.73 29.44
CA PRO A 571 -5.96 43.02 29.95
C PRO A 571 -4.89 43.17 28.84
N PRO A 572 -4.08 44.24 28.86
CA PRO A 572 -3.11 44.55 27.80
C PRO A 572 -1.84 43.70 27.83
N ASP A 573 -1.54 43.05 28.95
CA ASP A 573 -0.40 42.14 29.17
C ASP A 573 -0.37 40.96 28.19
N LEU A 574 -1.54 40.44 27.82
CA LEU A 574 -1.70 39.24 26.99
C LEU A 574 -2.71 39.42 25.83
N GLN A 575 -3.03 40.68 25.51
CA GLN A 575 -3.96 41.02 24.42
C GLN A 575 -3.51 40.48 23.06
N ASP A 576 -2.20 40.48 22.77
CA ASP A 576 -1.69 39.97 21.49
C ASP A 576 -1.82 38.44 21.36
N ALA A 577 -1.70 37.70 22.45
CA ALA A 577 -1.92 36.24 22.46
C ALA A 577 -3.40 35.92 22.21
N ALA A 578 -4.31 36.59 22.93
CA ALA A 578 -5.75 36.43 22.74
C ALA A 578 -6.20 36.74 21.30
N VAL A 579 -5.60 37.77 20.68
CA VAL A 579 -5.87 38.10 19.26
C VAL A 579 -5.47 36.96 18.33
N GLN A 580 -4.35 36.27 18.58
CA GLN A 580 -3.95 35.14 17.74
C GLN A 580 -4.90 33.94 17.92
N THR A 581 -5.27 33.60 19.16
CA THR A 581 -6.21 32.50 19.43
C THR A 581 -7.57 32.76 18.79
N VAL A 582 -8.09 33.99 18.92
CA VAL A 582 -9.35 34.42 18.29
C VAL A 582 -9.27 34.37 16.75
N LEU A 583 -8.12 34.73 16.16
CA LEU A 583 -7.92 34.62 14.71
C LEU A 583 -7.88 33.16 14.24
N GLN A 584 -7.20 32.28 14.96
CA GLN A 584 -7.18 30.84 14.66
C GLN A 584 -8.59 30.22 14.74
N GLN A 585 -9.36 30.63 15.75
CA GLN A 585 -10.75 30.21 15.91
C GLN A 585 -11.64 30.71 14.76
N ALA A 586 -11.46 31.96 14.32
CA ALA A 586 -12.17 32.50 13.16
C ALA A 586 -11.77 31.81 11.84
N GLU A 587 -10.49 31.44 11.69
CA GLU A 587 -9.99 30.69 10.52
C GLU A 587 -10.66 29.31 10.44
N ALA A 588 -10.77 28.59 11.55
CA ALA A 588 -11.42 27.27 11.62
C ALA A 588 -12.91 27.31 11.26
N LEU A 589 -13.65 28.32 11.75
CA LEU A 589 -15.09 28.48 11.47
C LEU A 589 -15.39 29.08 10.09
N SER A 590 -14.40 29.69 9.44
CA SER A 590 -14.62 30.38 8.16
C SER A 590 -15.11 29.48 7.03
N ALA A 591 -14.74 28.19 7.05
CA ALA A 591 -15.22 27.21 6.08
C ALA A 591 -16.73 26.92 6.24
N ALA A 592 -17.25 26.95 7.47
CA ALA A 592 -18.67 26.78 7.77
C ALA A 592 -19.49 28.04 7.43
N TRP A 593 -18.90 29.23 7.59
CA TRP A 593 -19.54 30.51 7.24
C TRP A 593 -19.60 30.81 5.74
N ALA A 594 -18.82 30.09 4.93
CA ALA A 594 -18.76 30.25 3.47
C ALA A 594 -19.84 29.44 2.71
N THR A 595 -20.58 28.58 3.42
CA THR A 595 -21.80 27.88 2.99
C THR A 595 -23.03 28.66 3.38
#